data_AF-A0A9X0DP28-F1
#
_entry.id   AF-A0A9X0DP28-F1
#
_cell.length_a   1.000
_cell.length_b   1.000
_cell.length_c   1.000
_cell.angle_alpha   90.00
_cell.angle_beta   90.00
_cell.angle_gamma   90.00
#
_symmetry.space_group_name_H-M   'P 1'
#
loop_
_entity.id
_entity.type
_entity.pdbx_description
1 polymer ?
#
loop_
_entity_poly.entity_id
_entity_poly.type
_entity_poly.pdbx_seq_one_letter_code
_entity_poly.pdbx_strand_id
1 'polypeptide(L)'
;MSTYQTLIFATTYSLYTQFSRIYGDGYGFSTVQVGLVYIAPGLGFLSAVRFVVPRIDDVRNHLTRINKGEAKPEFRLPLANIGAVLIPISLFSFAWMVEYHVHWAVTLVATFFYGIGQVAIFNTVQNYYIDSFEKYAASAIAAGAFFRSLFWRYCSSDHTKHFG
;
A
#
# COMPACT_ATOMS: atom_id res chain seq x y z
N MET A 1 0.17 3.96 13.61
CA MET A 1 -0.29 4.28 12.23
C MET A 1 0.82 4.83 11.36
N SER A 2 1.49 5.94 11.71
CA SER A 2 2.54 6.55 10.87
C SER A 2 3.74 5.62 10.60
N THR A 3 4.26 4.89 11.60
CA THR A 3 5.37 3.94 11.41
C THR A 3 5.01 2.79 10.47
N TYR A 4 3.81 2.23 10.61
CA TYR A 4 3.29 1.17 9.76
C TYR A 4 3.12 1.64 8.29
N GLN A 5 2.61 2.85 8.07
CA GLN A 5 2.55 3.43 6.73
C GLN A 5 3.93 3.65 6.14
N THR A 6 4.89 4.17 6.92
CA THR A 6 6.27 4.35 6.47
C THR A 6 6.89 3.03 6.02
N LEU A 7 6.67 1.93 6.75
CA LEU A 7 7.15 0.60 6.36
C LEU A 7 6.53 0.11 5.04
N ILE A 8 5.22 0.29 4.86
CA ILE A 8 4.56 -0.09 3.61
C ILE A 8 5.11 0.71 2.43
N PHE A 9 5.20 2.05 2.57
CA PHE A 9 5.74 2.91 1.53
C PHE A 9 7.20 2.55 1.21
N ALA A 10 8.05 2.36 2.22
CA ALA A 10 9.44 1.95 2.01
C ALA A 10 9.52 0.64 1.22
N THR A 11 8.68 -0.34 1.55
CA THR A 11 8.60 -1.62 0.85
C THR A 11 8.10 -1.44 -0.59
N THR A 12 7.09 -0.61 -0.83
CA THR A 12 6.60 -0.29 -2.19
C THR A 12 7.69 0.32 -3.06
N TYR A 13 8.42 1.31 -2.52
CA TYR A 13 9.50 1.96 -3.25
C TYR A 13 10.60 0.96 -3.60
N SER A 14 10.99 0.12 -2.64
CA SER A 14 11.99 -0.93 -2.88
C SER A 14 11.52 -1.92 -3.96
N LEU A 15 10.25 -2.35 -3.92
CA LEU A 15 9.67 -3.23 -4.92
C LEU A 15 9.71 -2.60 -6.33
N TYR A 16 9.35 -1.33 -6.47
CA TYR A 16 9.36 -0.62 -7.76
C TYR A 16 10.77 -0.41 -8.30
N THR A 17 11.75 -0.11 -7.45
CA THR A 17 13.15 -0.03 -7.91
C THR A 17 13.65 -1.38 -8.45
N GLN A 18 13.20 -2.48 -7.85
CA GLN A 18 13.60 -3.83 -8.27
C GLN A 18 12.85 -4.31 -9.52
N PHE A 19 11.65 -3.79 -9.83
CA PHE A 19 10.91 -4.18 -11.03
C PHE A 19 11.72 -3.95 -12.30
N SER A 20 12.37 -2.79 -12.43
CA SER A 20 13.16 -2.51 -13.63
C SER A 20 14.29 -3.52 -13.82
N ARG A 21 14.90 -3.98 -12.71
CA ARG A 21 15.99 -4.97 -12.73
C ARG A 21 15.47 -6.39 -13.00
N ILE A 22 14.39 -6.79 -12.34
CA ILE A 22 13.80 -8.14 -12.48
C ILE A 22 13.26 -8.34 -13.90
N TYR A 23 12.50 -7.38 -14.42
CA TYR A 23 11.86 -7.51 -15.72
C TYR A 23 12.78 -7.13 -16.88
N GLY A 24 13.71 -6.19 -16.68
CA GLY A 24 14.73 -5.85 -17.66
C GLY A 24 15.81 -6.93 -17.78
N ASP A 25 16.59 -7.15 -16.73
CA ASP A 25 17.73 -8.07 -16.77
C ASP A 25 17.32 -9.54 -16.71
N GLY A 26 16.23 -9.87 -16.00
CA GLY A 26 15.76 -11.25 -15.82
C GLY A 26 14.89 -11.78 -16.97
N TYR A 27 13.91 -11.00 -17.43
CA TYR A 27 12.99 -11.41 -18.51
C TYR A 27 13.37 -10.87 -19.89
N GLY A 28 14.38 -10.00 -19.99
CA GLY A 28 14.82 -9.42 -21.26
C GLY A 28 13.82 -8.43 -21.87
N PHE A 29 12.93 -7.84 -21.07
CA PHE A 29 11.93 -6.91 -21.57
C PHE A 29 12.56 -5.57 -21.99
N SER A 30 11.99 -4.98 -23.05
CA SER A 30 12.38 -3.63 -23.47
C SER A 30 11.91 -2.58 -22.45
N THR A 31 12.52 -1.40 -22.45
CA THR A 31 12.15 -0.28 -21.57
C THR A 31 10.65 0.04 -21.60
N VAL A 32 10.01 -0.11 -22.77
CA VAL A 32 8.57 0.13 -22.94
C VAL A 32 7.75 -0.98 -22.25
N GLN A 33 8.17 -2.24 -22.38
CA GLN A 33 7.49 -3.38 -21.74
C GLN A 33 7.63 -3.34 -20.22
N VAL A 34 8.78 -2.90 -19.69
CA VAL A 34 8.94 -2.62 -18.25
C VAL A 34 7.97 -1.53 -17.79
N GLY A 35 7.74 -0.51 -18.62
CA GLY A 35 6.69 0.50 -18.36
C GLY A 35 5.28 -0.10 -18.23
N LEU A 36 4.95 -1.10 -19.06
CA LEU A 36 3.64 -1.77 -19.02
C LEU A 36 3.42 -2.55 -17.71
N VAL A 37 4.48 -3.10 -17.11
CA VAL A 37 4.39 -3.83 -15.84
C VAL A 37 3.83 -2.96 -14.71
N TYR A 38 4.10 -1.65 -14.72
CA TYR A 38 3.56 -0.70 -13.73
C TYR A 38 2.03 -0.50 -13.85
N ILE A 39 1.43 -0.88 -14.97
CA ILE A 39 -0.03 -0.81 -15.14
C ILE A 39 -0.72 -1.86 -14.25
N ALA A 40 -0.09 -3.00 -13.97
CA ALA A 40 -0.68 -4.05 -13.13
C ALA A 40 -1.00 -3.59 -11.69
N PRO A 41 -0.07 -3.01 -10.90
CA PRO A 41 -0.42 -2.43 -9.61
C PRO A 41 -1.40 -1.25 -9.75
N GLY A 42 -1.33 -0.48 -10.84
CA GLY A 42 -2.30 0.57 -11.15
C GLY A 42 -3.74 0.05 -11.30
N LEU A 43 -3.94 -1.05 -12.02
CA LEU A 43 -5.23 -1.75 -12.12
C LEU A 43 -5.67 -2.34 -10.78
N GLY A 44 -4.71 -2.79 -9.96
CA GLY A 44 -4.95 -3.20 -8.56
C GLY A 44 -5.56 -2.07 -7.75
N PHE A 45 -5.04 -0.85 -7.90
CA PHE A 45 -5.60 0.33 -7.22
C PHE A 45 -7.02 0.66 -7.70
N LEU A 46 -7.25 0.68 -9.02
CA LEU A 46 -8.57 1.00 -9.58
C LEU A 46 -9.63 -0.03 -9.17
N SER A 47 -9.28 -1.31 -9.23
CA SER A 47 -10.19 -2.38 -8.80
C SER A 47 -10.46 -2.33 -7.30
N ALA A 48 -9.46 -2.03 -6.47
CA ALA A 48 -9.66 -1.83 -5.04
C ALA A 48 -10.60 -0.67 -4.75
N VAL A 49 -10.40 0.48 -5.40
CA VAL A 49 -11.31 1.63 -5.25
C VAL A 49 -12.73 1.26 -5.68
N ARG A 50 -12.89 0.49 -6.76
CA ARG A 50 -14.22 0.14 -7.28
C ARG A 50 -14.94 -0.95 -6.50
N PHE A 51 -14.23 -1.93 -5.95
CA PHE A 51 -14.84 -3.11 -5.30
C PHE A 51 -14.70 -3.12 -3.79
N VAL A 52 -13.56 -2.67 -3.27
CA VAL A 52 -13.26 -2.72 -1.84
C VAL A 52 -13.93 -1.54 -1.15
N VAL A 53 -13.70 -0.30 -1.61
CA VAL A 53 -14.24 0.93 -0.99
C VAL A 53 -15.78 0.92 -0.81
N PRO A 54 -16.61 0.69 -1.84
CA PRO A 54 -18.06 0.72 -1.66
C PRO A 54 -18.57 -0.42 -0.77
N ARG A 55 -17.96 -1.61 -0.81
CA ARG A 55 -18.34 -2.70 0.10
C ARG A 55 -18.01 -2.40 1.55
N ILE A 56 -16.94 -1.64 1.80
CA ILE A 56 -16.60 -1.17 3.13
C ILE A 56 -17.57 -0.10 3.59
N ASP A 57 -17.91 0.85 2.72
CA ASP A 57 -18.87 1.90 3.04
C ASP A 57 -20.25 1.29 3.35
N ASP A 58 -20.67 0.24 2.64
CA ASP A 58 -21.91 -0.49 2.90
C ASP A 58 -21.89 -1.23 4.24
N VAL A 59 -20.80 -1.95 4.56
CA VAL A 59 -20.64 -2.65 5.85
C VAL A 59 -20.58 -1.65 7.01
N ARG A 60 -19.88 -0.53 6.83
CA ARG A 60 -19.83 0.57 7.80
C ARG A 60 -21.22 1.17 8.01
N ASN A 61 -21.95 1.48 6.94
CA ASN A 61 -23.28 2.06 7.02
C ASN A 61 -24.27 1.10 7.68
N HIS A 62 -24.11 -0.21 7.46
CA HIS A 62 -24.91 -1.24 8.12
C HIS A 62 -24.62 -1.32 9.62
N LEU A 63 -23.34 -1.34 10.03
CA LEU A 63 -22.92 -1.35 11.44
C LEU A 63 -23.28 -0.05 12.18
N THR A 64 -23.16 1.11 11.53
CA THR A 64 -23.60 2.40 12.10
C THR A 64 -25.11 2.44 12.35
N ARG A 65 -25.91 1.80 11.48
CA ARG A 65 -27.37 1.69 11.67
C ARG A 65 -27.74 0.78 12.85
N ILE A 66 -26.99 -0.29 13.07
CA ILE A 66 -27.25 -1.23 14.18
C ILE A 66 -26.81 -0.62 15.52
N ASN A 67 -25.76 0.20 15.53
CA ASN A 67 -25.16 0.73 16.76
C ASN A 67 -25.65 2.14 17.16
N LYS A 68 -26.92 2.46 16.85
CA LYS A 68 -27.61 3.72 17.24
C LYS A 68 -26.93 5.02 16.76
N GLY A 69 -26.20 5.00 15.64
CA GLY A 69 -25.61 6.20 15.05
C GLY A 69 -24.27 6.64 15.65
N GLU A 70 -23.70 5.91 16.61
CA GLU A 70 -22.31 6.14 17.04
C GLU A 70 -21.33 5.49 16.05
N ALA A 71 -20.78 6.31 15.15
CA ALA A 71 -19.74 5.90 14.22
C ALA A 71 -18.42 5.65 14.99
N LYS A 72 -18.23 4.44 15.51
CA LYS A 72 -16.95 4.07 16.14
C LYS A 72 -15.87 3.83 15.08
N PRO A 73 -14.67 4.42 15.22
CA PRO A 73 -13.55 4.21 14.28
C PRO A 73 -13.07 2.75 14.22
N GLU A 74 -13.46 1.92 15.19
CA GLU A 74 -13.14 0.49 15.30
C GLU A 74 -13.77 -0.39 14.22
N PHE A 75 -14.90 0.03 13.62
CA PHE A 75 -15.51 -0.73 12.52
C PHE A 75 -14.66 -0.76 11.23
N ARG A 76 -13.60 0.06 11.18
CA ARG A 76 -12.66 0.13 10.05
C ARG A 76 -11.38 -0.68 10.30
N LEU A 77 -11.11 -1.14 11.53
CA LEU A 77 -9.96 -2.00 11.87
C LEU A 77 -9.90 -3.35 11.13
N PRO A 78 -11.03 -4.05 10.86
CA PRO A 78 -10.99 -5.32 10.13
C PRO A 78 -10.35 -5.17 8.76
N LEU A 79 -10.52 -4.01 8.12
CA LEU A 79 -9.96 -3.73 6.80
C LEU A 79 -8.44 -3.55 6.86
N ALA A 80 -7.94 -2.84 7.86
CA ALA A 80 -6.50 -2.72 8.09
C ALA A 80 -5.87 -4.10 8.37
N ASN A 81 -6.55 -4.98 9.12
CA ASN A 81 -6.07 -6.34 9.36
C ASN A 81 -6.05 -7.20 8.09
N ILE A 82 -7.10 -7.14 7.26
CA ILE A 82 -7.14 -7.89 5.99
C ILE A 82 -6.04 -7.40 5.05
N GLY A 83 -5.87 -6.08 4.90
CA GLY A 83 -4.80 -5.50 4.10
C GLY A 83 -3.41 -5.86 4.65
N ALA A 84 -3.25 -5.87 5.98
CA ALA A 84 -2.00 -6.17 6.64
C ALA A 84 -1.53 -7.61 6.45
N VAL A 85 -2.45 -8.56 6.27
CA VAL A 85 -2.14 -9.96 5.96
C VAL A 85 -1.99 -10.17 4.44
N LEU A 86 -2.77 -9.45 3.63
CA LEU A 86 -2.71 -9.58 2.17
C LEU A 86 -1.38 -9.07 1.58
N ILE A 87 -0.82 -8.00 2.12
CA ILE A 87 0.47 -7.45 1.67
C ILE A 87 1.63 -8.46 1.78
N PRO A 88 1.92 -9.06 2.96
CA PRO A 88 3.02 -10.00 3.10
C PRO A 88 2.77 -11.28 2.29
N ILE A 89 1.53 -11.76 2.17
CA ILE A 89 1.19 -12.91 1.31
C ILE A 89 1.51 -12.59 -0.15
N SER A 90 1.14 -11.40 -0.63
CA SER A 90 1.40 -10.97 -2.01
C SER A 90 2.90 -10.80 -2.27
N LEU A 91 3.64 -10.23 -1.32
CA LEU A 91 5.09 -10.08 -1.40
C LEU A 91 5.81 -11.43 -1.40
N PHE A 92 5.39 -12.37 -0.54
CA PHE A 92 5.97 -13.70 -0.47
C PHE A 92 5.71 -14.48 -1.77
N SER A 93 4.49 -14.40 -2.27
CA SER A 93 4.10 -14.99 -3.56
C SER A 93 4.92 -14.40 -4.70
N PHE A 94 5.09 -13.08 -4.74
CA PHE A 94 5.93 -12.39 -5.72
C PHE A 94 7.40 -12.84 -5.64
N ALA A 95 8.00 -12.83 -4.45
CA ALA A 95 9.39 -13.22 -4.25
C ALA A 95 9.64 -14.68 -4.70
N TRP A 96 8.72 -15.58 -4.35
CA TRP A 96 8.78 -16.97 -4.79
C TRP A 96 8.70 -17.09 -6.32
N MET A 97 7.76 -16.40 -6.96
CA MET A 97 7.61 -16.45 -8.43
C MET A 97 8.83 -15.90 -9.17
N VAL A 98 9.48 -14.88 -8.62
CA VAL A 98 10.72 -14.31 -9.17
C VAL A 98 11.88 -15.30 -9.06
N GLU A 99 12.06 -15.93 -7.89
CA GLU A 99 13.12 -16.91 -7.66
C GLU A 99 13.02 -18.10 -8.64
N TYR A 100 11.81 -18.64 -8.84
CA TYR A 100 11.57 -19.77 -9.74
C TYR A 100 11.47 -19.37 -11.22
N HIS A 101 11.70 -18.11 -11.57
CA HIS A 101 11.62 -17.58 -12.94
C HIS A 101 10.29 -17.96 -13.64
N VAL A 102 9.20 -17.91 -12.87
CA VAL A 102 7.84 -18.26 -13.33
C VAL A 102 7.34 -17.23 -14.34
N HIS A 103 6.45 -17.61 -15.25
CA HIS A 103 5.85 -16.69 -16.23
C HIS A 103 5.48 -15.32 -15.64
N TRP A 104 5.96 -14.25 -16.27
CA TRP A 104 5.81 -12.85 -15.84
C TRP A 104 4.37 -12.46 -15.48
N ALA A 105 3.37 -13.06 -16.13
CA ALA A 105 1.95 -12.82 -15.86
C ALA A 105 1.55 -13.17 -14.42
N VAL A 106 2.11 -14.23 -13.83
CA VAL A 106 1.79 -14.63 -12.45
C VAL A 106 2.33 -13.59 -11.46
N THR A 107 3.54 -13.10 -11.74
CA THR A 107 4.18 -12.04 -10.98
C THR A 107 3.39 -10.73 -11.06
N LEU A 108 2.76 -10.41 -12.21
CA LEU A 108 1.82 -9.28 -12.34
C LEU A 108 0.54 -9.46 -11.52
N VAL A 109 0.03 -10.68 -11.39
CA VAL A 109 -1.15 -10.96 -10.55
C VAL A 109 -0.82 -10.75 -9.07
N ALA A 110 0.37 -11.17 -8.62
CA ALA A 110 0.81 -10.90 -7.25
C ALA A 110 0.93 -9.39 -6.96
N THR A 111 1.41 -8.59 -7.90
CA THR A 111 1.53 -7.13 -7.73
C THR A 111 0.18 -6.42 -7.80
N PHE A 112 -0.78 -6.98 -8.53
CA PHE A 112 -2.18 -6.55 -8.50
C PHE A 112 -2.80 -6.72 -7.11
N PHE A 113 -2.63 -7.89 -6.47
CA PHE A 113 -3.11 -8.12 -5.09
C PHE A 113 -2.40 -7.24 -4.05
N TYR A 114 -1.10 -7.01 -4.23
CA TYR A 114 -0.35 -6.05 -3.43
C TYR A 114 -0.96 -4.64 -3.52
N GLY A 115 -1.30 -4.20 -4.73
CA GLY A 115 -1.95 -2.90 -4.97
C GLY A 115 -3.29 -2.78 -4.24
N ILE A 116 -4.10 -3.85 -4.24
CA ILE A 116 -5.36 -3.89 -3.51
C ILE A 116 -5.15 -3.73 -2.01
N GLY A 117 -4.20 -4.46 -1.44
CA GLY A 117 -3.87 -4.36 -0.01
C GLY A 117 -3.39 -2.97 0.40
N GLN A 118 -2.60 -2.31 -0.46
CA GLN A 118 -2.10 -0.96 -0.20
C GLN A 118 -3.24 0.06 -0.16
N VAL A 119 -4.19 0.01 -1.11
CA VAL A 119 -5.36 0.92 -1.11
C VAL A 119 -6.26 0.69 0.10
N ALA A 120 -6.48 -0.57 0.49
CA ALA A 120 -7.28 -0.88 1.68
C ALA A 120 -6.72 -0.19 2.93
N ILE A 121 -5.41 -0.31 3.18
CA ILE A 121 -4.76 0.32 4.34
C ILE A 121 -4.73 1.85 4.20
N PHE A 122 -4.41 2.37 3.02
CA PHE A 122 -4.35 3.82 2.80
C PHE A 122 -5.72 4.47 2.99
N ASN A 123 -6.79 3.79 2.56
CA ASN A 123 -8.15 4.21 2.78
C ASN A 123 -8.49 4.15 4.27
N THR A 124 -8.26 3.03 4.97
CA THR A 124 -8.52 2.93 6.43
C THR A 124 -7.84 4.04 7.21
N VAL A 125 -6.57 4.34 6.91
CA VAL A 125 -5.81 5.31 7.68
C VAL A 125 -6.31 6.74 7.45
N GLN A 126 -6.59 7.15 6.20
CA GLN A 126 -7.19 8.47 5.93
C GLN A 126 -8.52 8.64 6.67
N ASN A 127 -9.36 7.61 6.57
CA ASN A 127 -10.66 7.56 7.21
C ASN A 127 -10.55 7.58 8.75
N TYR A 128 -9.54 6.91 9.32
CA TYR A 128 -9.24 6.95 10.74
C TYR A 128 -8.79 8.35 11.20
N TYR A 129 -7.96 9.04 10.41
CA TYR A 129 -7.54 10.42 10.72
C TYR A 129 -8.72 11.39 10.73
N ILE A 130 -9.67 11.23 9.80
CA ILE A 130 -10.90 12.04 9.75
C ILE A 130 -11.73 11.81 11.01
N ASP A 131 -11.98 10.55 11.37
CA ASP A 131 -12.85 10.21 12.52
C ASP A 131 -12.19 10.52 13.87
N SER A 132 -10.86 10.32 14.02
CA SER A 132 -10.15 10.58 15.30
C SER A 132 -9.83 12.05 15.55
N PHE A 133 -9.82 12.89 14.51
CA PHE A 133 -9.45 14.30 14.62
C PHE A 133 -10.43 15.20 13.85
N GLU A 134 -11.74 15.10 14.09
CA GLU A 134 -12.77 15.89 13.39
C GLU A 134 -12.48 17.42 13.32
N LYS A 135 -11.77 17.99 14.31
CA LYS A 135 -11.45 19.43 14.40
C LYS A 135 -10.03 19.82 13.92
N TYR A 136 -9.08 18.89 13.84
CA TYR A 136 -7.67 19.14 13.47
C TYR A 136 -7.10 18.09 12.48
N ALA A 137 -7.94 17.37 11.75
CA ALA A 137 -7.55 16.30 10.82
C ALA A 137 -6.46 16.73 9.83
N ALA A 138 -6.58 17.94 9.27
CA ALA A 138 -5.59 18.49 8.35
C ALA A 138 -4.20 18.66 8.99
N SER A 139 -4.13 19.14 10.23
CA SER A 139 -2.85 19.31 10.96
C SER A 139 -2.24 17.97 11.38
N ALA A 140 -3.07 16.98 11.75
CA ALA A 140 -2.57 15.65 12.11
C ALA A 140 -1.99 14.91 10.88
N ILE A 141 -2.65 15.03 9.72
CA ILE A 141 -2.14 14.49 8.45
C ILE A 141 -0.86 15.22 8.04
N ALA A 142 -0.80 16.55 8.17
CA ALA A 142 0.40 17.34 7.88
C ALA A 142 1.56 17.00 8.82
N ALA A 143 1.31 16.84 10.12
CA ALA A 143 2.32 16.41 11.09
C ALA A 143 2.84 15.00 10.78
N GLY A 144 1.95 14.07 10.41
CA GLY A 144 2.34 12.74 9.94
C GLY A 144 3.20 12.77 8.67
N ALA A 145 2.89 13.66 7.72
CA ALA A 145 3.69 13.88 6.52
C ALA A 145 5.07 14.49 6.85
N PHE A 146 5.13 15.42 7.81
CA PHE A 146 6.36 16.03 8.32
C PHE A 146 7.27 15.01 9.01
N PHE A 147 6.71 14.14 9.87
CA PHE A 147 7.50 13.09 10.52
C PHE A 147 8.01 12.06 9.50
N ARG A 148 7.19 11.72 8.49
CA ARG A 148 7.59 10.82 7.41
C ARG A 148 8.75 11.41 6.58
N SER A 149 8.70 12.70 6.25
CA SER A 149 9.77 13.35 5.48
C SER A 149 11.05 13.51 6.29
N LEU A 150 10.95 13.80 7.59
CA LEU A 150 12.10 13.83 8.51
C LEU A 150 12.79 12.48 8.63
N PHE A 151 12.01 11.40 8.80
CA PHE A 151 12.58 10.04 8.93
C PHE A 151 13.26 9.59 7.64
N TRP A 152 12.66 9.89 6.48
CA TRP A 152 13.28 9.64 5.17
C TRP A 152 14.60 10.40 5.02
N ARG A 153 14.64 11.68 5.41
CA ARG A 153 15.86 12.49 5.32
C ARG A 153 16.95 12.04 6.29
N TYR A 154 16.58 11.50 7.46
CA TYR A 154 17.55 10.94 8.40
C TYR A 154 18.17 9.64 7.86
N CYS A 155 17.35 8.73 7.32
CA CYS A 155 17.82 7.50 6.71
C CYS A 155 18.66 7.75 5.44
N SER A 156 18.34 8.77 4.64
CA SER A 156 19.18 9.15 3.48
C SER A 156 20.51 9.79 3.87
N SER A 157 20.61 10.39 5.06
CA SER A 157 21.82 11.07 5.53
C SER A 157 22.87 10.11 6.09
N ASP A 158 22.51 8.88 6.45
CA ASP A 158 23.48 7.86 6.86
C ASP A 158 24.11 7.14 5.66
N HIS A 159 23.39 7.01 4.54
CA HIS A 159 23.95 6.41 3.32
C HIS A 159 25.01 7.28 2.62
N THR A 160 25.03 8.60 2.84
CA THR A 160 26.04 9.51 2.27
C THR A 160 27.34 9.58 3.08
N LYS A 161 27.40 9.02 4.29
CA LYS A 161 28.63 9.03 5.12
C LYS A 161 29.56 7.84 4.87
N HIS A 162 29.10 6.81 4.14
CA HIS A 162 29.89 5.60 3.85
C HIS A 162 30.49 5.55 2.44
N PHE A 163 30.31 6.60 1.63
CA PHE A 163 30.88 6.74 0.28
C PHE A 163 31.68 8.05 0.11
N GLY A 164 32.31 8.52 1.19
CA GLY A 164 33.29 9.62 1.17
C GLY A 164 34.71 9.10 1.17
#